data_AF-X0TJN2-F1
#
_entry.id   AF-X0TJN2-F1
#
_cell.length_a   1.000
_cell.length_b   1.000
_cell.length_c   1.000
_cell.angle_alpha   90.00
_cell.angle_beta   90.00
_cell.angle_gamma   90.00
#
_symmetry.space_group_name_H-M   'P 1'
#
loop_
_entity.id
_entity.type
_entity.pdbx_description
1 polymer ?
#
loop_
_entity_poly.entity_id
_entity_poly.type
_entity_poly.pdbx_seq_one_letter_code
_entity_poly.pdbx_strand_id
1 'polypeptide(L)'
;MREIQYKTFSLRTHKINWLLKRPNVCQFELTFGCNLHCKHCYTDCYNKPAYLKKELKTREVKFILDKVYKAGVIWLCFTGGDPLTRKDFLDIYSDAKDKGFIITLFTNGYSMTEEIAK
;
A
#
# COMPACT_ATOMS: atom_id res chain seq x y z
N MET A 1 23.94 -15.77 -0.39
CA MET A 1 22.95 -15.18 -1.33
C MET A 1 23.70 -14.42 -2.41
N ARG A 2 23.25 -14.42 -3.66
CA ARG A 2 23.84 -13.58 -4.72
C ARG A 2 23.13 -12.22 -4.70
N GLU A 3 23.91 -11.15 -4.54
CA GLU A 3 23.39 -9.79 -4.68
C GLU A 3 23.07 -9.49 -6.15
N ILE A 4 21.96 -8.79 -6.39
CA ILE A 4 21.51 -8.38 -7.71
C ILE A 4 21.18 -6.89 -7.65
N GLN A 5 21.67 -6.11 -8.61
CA GLN A 5 21.32 -4.70 -8.71
C GLN A 5 19.81 -4.53 -8.92
N TYR A 6 19.18 -3.59 -8.19
CA TYR A 6 17.74 -3.33 -8.27
C TYR A 6 17.26 -3.11 -9.71
N LYS A 7 18.01 -2.35 -10.53
CA LYS A 7 17.68 -2.12 -11.96
C LYS A 7 17.55 -3.43 -12.74
N THR A 8 18.51 -4.34 -12.55
CA THR A 8 18.53 -5.66 -13.21
C THR A 8 17.37 -6.52 -12.74
N PHE A 9 17.12 -6.55 -11.42
CA PHE A 9 15.96 -7.24 -10.83
C PHE A 9 14.64 -6.69 -11.40
N SER A 10 14.45 -5.37 -11.34
CA SER A 10 13.23 -4.69 -11.78
C SER A 10 12.96 -4.95 -13.26
N LEU A 11 13.92 -4.68 -14.15
CA LEU A 11 13.76 -4.91 -15.60
C LEU A 11 13.43 -6.37 -15.92
N ARG A 12 14.09 -7.32 -15.24
CA ARG A 12 13.82 -8.76 -15.41
C ARG A 12 12.39 -9.10 -14.96
N THR A 13 11.97 -8.64 -13.80
CA THR A 13 10.65 -8.97 -13.24
C THR A 13 9.53 -8.33 -14.05
N HIS A 14 9.69 -7.07 -14.49
CA HIS A 14 8.75 -6.43 -15.42
C HIS A 14 8.61 -7.23 -16.72
N LYS A 15 9.73 -7.67 -17.31
CA LYS A 15 9.70 -8.49 -18.53
C LYS A 15 8.97 -9.82 -18.33
N ILE A 16 9.25 -10.52 -17.23
CA ILE A 16 8.59 -11.81 -16.91
C ILE A 16 7.08 -11.60 -16.72
N ASN A 17 6.67 -10.62 -15.91
CA ASN A 17 5.25 -10.38 -15.64
C ASN A 17 4.50 -9.89 -16.89
N TRP A 18 5.14 -9.11 -17.76
CA TRP A 18 4.59 -8.74 -19.06
C TRP A 18 4.31 -9.97 -19.94
N LEU A 19 5.30 -10.87 -20.07
CA LEU A 19 5.16 -12.10 -20.86
C LEU A 19 4.08 -13.03 -20.30
N LEU A 20 3.98 -13.13 -18.98
CA LEU A 20 2.96 -13.93 -18.30
C LEU A 20 1.59 -13.23 -18.19
N LYS A 21 1.47 -11.99 -18.68
CA LYS A 21 0.26 -11.15 -18.57
C LYS A 21 -0.27 -11.05 -17.14
N ARG A 22 0.63 -10.89 -16.17
CA ARG A 22 0.30 -10.77 -14.74
C ARG A 22 0.43 -9.33 -14.26
N PRO A 23 -0.45 -8.87 -13.34
CA PRO A 23 -0.22 -7.61 -12.67
C PRO A 23 1.05 -7.71 -11.82
N ASN A 24 1.86 -6.66 -11.87
CA ASN A 24 3.12 -6.59 -11.13
C ASN A 24 3.13 -5.44 -10.09
N VAL A 25 2.25 -4.45 -10.27
CA VAL A 25 2.06 -3.29 -9.39
C VAL A 25 0.63 -3.26 -8.88
N CYS A 26 0.43 -2.91 -7.61
CA CYS A 26 -0.88 -2.60 -7.03
C CYS A 26 -0.79 -1.29 -6.25
N GLN A 27 -1.73 -0.39 -6.49
CA GLN A 27 -1.99 0.75 -5.62
C GLN A 27 -3.26 0.48 -4.83
N PHE A 28 -3.19 0.60 -3.51
CA PHE A 28 -4.28 0.32 -2.60
C PHE A 28 -4.63 1.58 -1.82
N GLU A 29 -5.78 2.17 -2.16
CA GLU A 29 -6.45 3.21 -1.37
C GLU A 29 -6.97 2.58 -0.07
N LEU A 30 -6.14 2.59 0.98
CA LEU A 30 -6.36 1.80 2.19
C LEU A 30 -7.42 2.39 3.11
N THR A 31 -7.53 3.72 3.11
CA THR A 31 -8.47 4.48 3.94
C THR A 31 -8.86 5.77 3.22
N PHE A 32 -10.07 6.26 3.46
CA PHE A 32 -10.46 7.62 3.10
C PHE A 32 -10.09 8.63 4.19
N GLY A 33 -9.64 8.16 5.35
CA GLY A 33 -9.26 9.00 6.49
C GLY A 33 -8.04 9.84 6.16
N CYS A 34 -8.12 11.14 6.44
CA CYS A 34 -6.98 12.04 6.36
C CYS A 34 -7.12 13.12 7.46
N ASN A 35 -5.99 13.56 7.99
CA ASN A 35 -5.90 14.67 8.95
C ASN A 35 -5.72 16.04 8.27
N LEU A 36 -5.67 16.09 6.94
CA LEU A 36 -5.57 17.30 6.13
C LEU A 36 -6.74 17.38 5.13
N HIS A 37 -7.09 18.60 4.71
CA HIS A 37 -8.15 18.90 3.74
C HIS A 37 -7.61 19.71 2.55
N CYS A 38 -6.72 19.10 1.77
CA CYS A 38 -6.04 19.79 0.67
C CYS A 38 -7.03 20.18 -0.43
N LYS A 39 -6.94 21.41 -0.95
CA LYS A 39 -7.87 21.95 -1.97
C LYS A 39 -7.92 21.15 -3.27
N HIS A 40 -6.84 20.44 -3.60
CA HIS A 40 -6.70 19.63 -4.81
C HIS A 40 -6.93 18.12 -4.54
N CYS A 41 -7.42 17.76 -3.34
CA CYS A 41 -7.57 16.36 -2.95
C CYS A 41 -8.81 15.74 -3.61
N TYR A 42 -8.60 14.68 -4.39
CA TYR A 42 -9.71 13.97 -5.02
C TYR A 42 -10.41 12.99 -4.07
N THR A 43 -9.80 12.63 -2.93
CA THR A 43 -10.37 11.70 -1.94
C THR A 43 -11.07 12.39 -0.76
N ASP A 44 -10.89 13.70 -0.58
CA ASP A 44 -11.40 14.43 0.59
C ASP A 44 -12.93 14.39 0.72
N CYS A 45 -13.65 14.29 -0.41
CA CYS A 45 -15.10 14.15 -0.40
C CYS A 45 -15.59 12.87 0.31
N TYR A 46 -14.71 11.86 0.44
CA TYR A 46 -14.94 10.61 1.15
C TYR A 46 -14.41 10.60 2.59
N ASN A 47 -13.64 11.62 3.02
CA ASN A 47 -13.13 11.73 4.39
C ASN A 47 -14.24 12.14 5.38
N LYS A 48 -15.25 11.28 5.53
CA LYS A 48 -16.44 11.51 6.36
C LYS A 48 -16.84 10.24 7.09
N PRO A 49 -17.41 10.34 8.31
CA PRO A 49 -17.76 9.17 9.13
C PRO A 49 -18.62 8.11 8.41
N ALA A 50 -19.49 8.51 7.49
CA ALA A 50 -20.34 7.60 6.73
C ALA A 50 -19.56 6.64 5.81
N TYR A 51 -18.40 7.08 5.27
CA TYR A 51 -17.53 6.26 4.42
C TYR A 51 -16.48 5.51 5.23
N LEU A 52 -15.89 6.15 6.25
CA LEU A 52 -14.90 5.51 7.14
C LEU A 52 -15.47 4.26 7.84
N LYS A 53 -16.75 4.30 8.23
CA LYS A 53 -17.46 3.15 8.81
C LYS A 53 -17.63 1.96 7.86
N LYS A 54 -17.45 2.16 6.56
CA LYS A 54 -17.58 1.13 5.51
C LYS A 54 -16.23 0.63 5.01
N GLU A 55 -15.12 1.11 5.57
CA GLU A 55 -13.80 0.61 5.22
C GLU A 55 -13.66 -0.87 5.56
N LEU A 56 -12.79 -1.54 4.81
CA LEU A 56 -12.46 -2.93 5.03
C LEU A 56 -11.85 -3.10 6.43
N LYS A 57 -12.22 -4.20 7.10
CA LYS A 57 -11.58 -4.62 8.34
C LYS A 57 -10.16 -5.12 8.03
N THR A 58 -9.27 -5.10 9.01
CA THR A 58 -7.88 -5.57 8.89
C THR A 58 -7.77 -6.94 8.23
N ARG A 59 -8.61 -7.89 8.65
CA ARG A 59 -8.65 -9.26 8.10
C ARG A 59 -8.99 -9.31 6.61
N GLU A 60 -9.84 -8.41 6.15
CA GLU A 60 -10.29 -8.33 4.76
C GLU A 60 -9.20 -7.72 3.89
N VAL A 61 -8.52 -6.69 4.40
CA VAL A 61 -7.32 -6.13 3.76
C VAL A 61 -6.23 -7.20 3.63
N LYS A 62 -5.87 -7.89 4.71
CA LYS A 62 -4.85 -8.95 4.69
C LYS A 62 -5.21 -10.10 3.74
N PHE A 63 -6.49 -10.46 3.67
CA PHE A 63 -6.99 -11.43 2.70
C PHE A 63 -6.82 -10.96 1.25
N ILE A 64 -7.13 -9.70 0.95
CA ILE A 64 -6.90 -9.13 -0.38
C ILE A 64 -5.41 -9.10 -0.72
N LEU A 65 -4.55 -8.73 0.24
CA LEU A 65 -3.10 -8.73 0.05
C LEU A 65 -2.53 -10.12 -0.28
N ASP A 66 -3.07 -11.18 0.34
CA ASP A 66 -2.73 -12.57 -0.04
C ASP A 66 -3.07 -12.86 -1.51
N LYS A 67 -4.25 -12.42 -1.97
CA LYS A 67 -4.67 -12.60 -3.37
C LYS A 67 -3.82 -11.79 -4.34
N VAL A 68 -3.53 -10.54 -3.99
CA VAL A 68 -2.66 -9.63 -4.76
C VAL A 68 -1.26 -10.21 -4.92
N TYR A 69 -0.69 -10.74 -3.83
CA TYR A 69 0.60 -11.41 -3.84
C TYR A 69 0.60 -12.64 -4.77
N LYS A 70 -0.41 -13.51 -4.61
CA LYS A 70 -0.58 -14.71 -5.46
C LYS A 70 -0.80 -14.39 -6.94
N ALA A 71 -1.33 -13.21 -7.26
CA ALA A 71 -1.49 -12.75 -8.65
C ALA A 71 -0.15 -12.36 -9.32
N GLY A 72 0.95 -12.25 -8.57
CA GLY A 72 2.28 -11.89 -9.09
C GLY A 72 2.68 -10.43 -8.86
N VAL A 73 1.90 -9.68 -8.08
CA VAL A 73 2.26 -8.33 -7.67
C VAL A 73 3.40 -8.39 -6.69
N ILE A 74 4.42 -7.56 -6.93
CA ILE A 74 5.55 -7.40 -6.02
C ILE A 74 5.74 -5.96 -5.58
N TRP A 75 5.27 -4.97 -6.35
CA TRP A 75 5.31 -3.56 -5.96
C TRP A 75 3.94 -3.14 -5.44
N LEU A 76 3.85 -2.83 -4.16
CA LEU A 76 2.63 -2.43 -3.49
C LEU A 76 2.75 -0.97 -3.05
N CYS A 77 1.80 -0.12 -3.45
CA CYS A 77 1.70 1.25 -2.98
C CYS A 77 0.51 1.38 -2.02
N PHE A 78 0.77 1.77 -0.77
CA PHE A 78 -0.29 2.17 0.16
C PHE A 78 -0.54 3.67 0.04
N THR A 79 -1.81 4.03 -0.12
CA THR A 79 -2.28 5.42 -0.27
C THR A 79 -3.74 5.53 0.20
N GLY A 80 -4.47 6.57 -0.19
CA GLY A 80 -5.81 6.85 0.33
C GLY A 80 -6.11 8.33 0.49
N GLY A 81 -6.71 8.66 1.63
CA GLY A 81 -6.40 9.88 2.35
C GLY A 81 -4.93 9.81 2.82
N ASP A 82 -4.71 9.49 4.09
CA ASP A 82 -3.38 9.19 4.61
C ASP A 82 -3.38 7.87 5.39
N PRO A 83 -2.60 6.85 4.96
CA PRO A 83 -2.55 5.54 5.62
C PRO A 83 -2.17 5.61 7.11
N LEU A 84 -1.36 6.57 7.54
CA LEU A 84 -0.93 6.72 8.93
C LEU A 84 -2.06 7.16 9.86
N THR A 85 -3.19 7.64 9.33
CA THR A 85 -4.37 7.96 10.14
C THR A 85 -5.18 6.72 10.53
N ARG A 86 -4.90 5.58 9.88
CA ARG A 86 -5.60 4.32 10.12
C ARG A 86 -4.91 3.55 11.27
N LYS A 87 -5.67 3.24 12.33
CA LYS A 87 -5.14 2.68 13.59
C LYS A 87 -4.38 1.35 13.45
N ASP A 88 -4.80 0.49 12.53
CA ASP A 88 -4.23 -0.83 12.25
C ASP A 88 -3.22 -0.81 11.08
N PHE A 89 -2.78 0.37 10.63
CA PHE A 89 -1.90 0.49 9.47
C PHE A 89 -0.57 -0.26 9.64
N LEU A 90 0.10 -0.13 10.80
CA LEU A 90 1.39 -0.78 11.03
C LEU A 90 1.28 -2.32 10.98
N ASP A 91 0.19 -2.89 11.48
CA ASP A 91 -0.07 -4.34 11.39
C ASP A 91 -0.30 -4.80 9.93
N ILE A 92 -1.00 -3.98 9.13
CA ILE A 92 -1.19 -4.24 7.70
C ILE A 92 0.13 -4.11 6.94
N TYR A 93 0.93 -3.09 7.25
CA TYR A 93 2.23 -2.86 6.63
C TYR A 93 3.21 -4.00 6.93
N SER A 94 3.31 -4.44 8.18
CA SER A 94 4.13 -5.58 8.58
C SER A 94 3.72 -6.87 7.89
N ASP A 95 2.42 -7.19 7.85
CA ASP A 95 1.92 -8.38 7.13
C ASP A 95 2.23 -8.32 5.63
N ALA A 96 2.13 -7.14 5.00
CA ALA A 96 2.54 -6.94 3.61
C ALA A 96 4.05 -7.13 3.42
N LYS A 97 4.85 -6.61 4.35
CA LYS A 97 6.31 -6.71 4.30
C LYS A 97 6.78 -8.15 4.43
N ASP A 98 6.21 -8.90 5.36
CA ASP A 98 6.52 -10.30 5.62
C ASP A 98 6.14 -11.21 4.45
N LYS A 99 5.11 -10.86 3.67
CA LYS A 99 4.79 -11.56 2.41
C LYS A 99 5.86 -11.35 1.33
N GLY A 100 6.66 -10.30 1.42
CA GLY A 100 7.71 -9.97 0.45
C GLY A 100 7.32 -8.91 -0.57
N PHE A 101 6.32 -8.07 -0.29
CA PHE A 101 6.08 -6.88 -1.10
C PHE A 101 7.23 -5.88 -0.98
N ILE A 102 7.55 -5.23 -2.11
CA ILE A 102 8.32 -3.98 -2.17
C ILE A 102 7.31 -2.86 -2.02
N ILE A 103 7.32 -2.22 -0.85
CA ILE A 103 6.28 -1.29 -0.45
C ILE A 103 6.72 0.15 -0.71
N THR A 104 5.85 0.91 -1.35
CA THR A 104 5.87 2.37 -1.41
C THR A 104 4.74 2.88 -0.51
N LEU A 105 5.04 3.89 0.31
CA LEU A 105 4.03 4.55 1.13
C LEU A 105 3.83 5.99 0.64
N PHE A 106 2.62 6.32 0.22
CA PHE A 106 2.21 7.70 -0.03
C PHE A 106 1.52 8.24 1.22
N THR A 107 2.19 9.17 1.90
CA THR A 107 1.72 9.85 3.11
C THR A 107 2.03 11.35 3.00
N ASN A 108 1.21 12.17 3.65
CA ASN A 108 1.45 13.59 3.86
C ASN A 108 2.52 13.86 4.94
N GLY A 109 2.93 12.83 5.68
CA GLY A 109 3.99 12.89 6.69
C GLY A 109 3.62 13.56 8.01
N TYR A 110 2.41 14.10 8.17
CA TYR A 110 2.00 14.81 9.38
C TYR A 110 2.01 13.91 10.61
N SER A 111 1.57 12.65 10.45
CA SER A 111 1.55 11.65 11.53
C SER A 111 2.84 10.82 11.60
N MET A 112 3.86 11.17 10.81
CA MET A 112 5.14 10.49 10.84
C MET A 112 5.89 10.84 12.14
N THR A 113 6.43 9.82 12.80
CA THR A 113 7.28 9.97 13.97
C THR A 113 8.60 9.25 13.75
N GLU A 114 9.61 9.54 14.58
CA GLU A 114 10.88 8.80 14.53
C GLU A 114 10.70 7.30 14.80
N GLU A 115 9.69 6.92 15.59
CA GLU A 115 9.38 5.51 15.85
C GLU A 115 8.87 4.80 14.60
N ILE A 116 7.98 5.45 13.84
CA ILE A 116 7.43 4.89 12.59
C ILE A 116 8.48 4.88 11.47
N ALA A 117 9.41 5.84 11.47
CA ALA A 117 10.41 6.00 10.41
C ALA A 117 11.63 5.06 10.53
N LYS A 118 11.75 4.30 11.63
CA LYS A 118 12.84 3.35 11.86
C LYS A 118 12.57 2.00 11.19
#